data_AF-A0A937AGT7-F1
#
_entry.id   AF-A0A937AGT7-F1
#
_cell.length_a   1.000
_cell.length_b   1.000
_cell.length_c   1.000
_cell.angle_alpha   90.00
_cell.angle_beta   90.00
_cell.angle_gamma   90.00
#
_symmetry.space_group_name_H-M   'P 1'
#
loop_
_entity.id
_entity.type
_entity.pdbx_description
1 polymer ?
#
loop_
_entity_poly.entity_id
_entity_poly.type
_entity_poly.pdbx_seq_one_letter_code
_entity_poly.pdbx_strand_id
1 'polypeptide(L)'
;MKIKLSSKRLNSGRCQVRFQVAEETTGHSWYGYTLVDPKDTLKSVVSRIENTFTHADNTMLGRASIYNLISSNYRKENMMIFRDN
;
A
#
# COMPACT_ATOMS: atom_id res chain seq x y z
N MET A 1 4.49 10.16 9.97
CA MET A 1 3.59 9.49 9.00
C MET A 1 2.44 8.85 9.77
N LYS A 2 1.19 9.11 9.38
CA LYS A 2 0.02 8.46 9.99
C LYS A 2 -0.57 7.46 9.01
N ILE A 3 -0.72 6.21 9.43
CA ILE A 3 -1.33 5.14 8.64
C ILE A 3 -2.70 4.80 9.23
N LYS A 4 -3.75 4.91 8.41
CA LYS A 4 -5.09 4.38 8.73
C LYS A 4 -5.31 3.08 7.95
N LEU A 5 -5.84 2.07 8.63
CA LEU A 5 -6.09 0.75 8.05
C LEU A 5 -7.56 0.39 8.18
N SER A 6 -8.09 -0.27 7.15
CA SER A 6 -9.37 -0.96 7.18
C SER A 6 -9.23 -2.26 6.41
N SER A 7 -9.81 -3.36 6.90
CA SER A 7 -9.69 -4.66 6.24
C SER A 7 -11.06 -5.26 5.94
N LYS A 8 -11.11 -6.06 4.88
CA LYS A 8 -12.26 -6.89 4.50
C LYS A 8 -11.76 -8.28 4.15
N ARG A 9 -12.43 -9.31 4.66
CA ARG A 9 -12.18 -10.70 4.23
C ARG A 9 -12.85 -10.96 2.89
N LEU A 10 -12.12 -11.56 1.97
CA LEU A 10 -12.60 -11.95 0.64
C LEU A 10 -13.11 -13.40 0.65
N ASN A 11 -13.95 -13.73 -0.33
CA ASN A 11 -14.47 -15.09 -0.52
C ASN A 11 -13.35 -16.12 -0.81
N SER A 12 -12.19 -15.66 -1.27
CA SER A 12 -10.98 -16.48 -1.43
C SER A 12 -10.32 -16.87 -0.09
N GLY A 13 -10.83 -16.41 1.04
CA GLY A 13 -10.25 -16.62 2.37
C GLY A 13 -9.16 -15.61 2.76
N ARG A 14 -8.61 -14.87 1.79
CA ARG A 14 -7.61 -13.80 2.03
C ARG A 14 -8.25 -12.52 2.58
N CYS A 15 -7.44 -11.66 3.17
CA CYS A 15 -7.87 -10.34 3.63
C CYS A 15 -7.36 -9.25 2.67
N GLN A 16 -8.25 -8.38 2.23
CA GLN A 16 -7.90 -7.13 1.54
C GLN A 16 -7.80 -6.03 2.59
N VAL A 17 -6.63 -5.41 2.69
CA VAL A 17 -6.37 -4.29 3.59
C VAL A 17 -6.30 -3.02 2.75
N ARG A 18 -7.23 -2.09 2.96
CA ARG A 18 -7.12 -0.72 2.48
C ARG A 18 -6.32 0.08 3.49
N PHE A 19 -5.33 0.82 3.00
CA PHE A 19 -4.54 1.73 3.81
C PHE A 19 -4.64 3.16 3.27
N GLN A 20 -4.52 4.13 4.17
CA GLN A 20 -4.35 5.55 3.85
C GLN A 20 -3.16 6.06 4.63
N VAL A 21 -2.24 6.72 3.95
CA VAL A 21 -1.02 7.27 4.48
C VAL A 21 -1.08 8.79 4.33
N ALA A 22 -0.95 9.51 5.43
CA ALA A 22 -0.81 10.95 5.42
C ALA A 22 0.62 11.33 5.82
N GLU A 23 1.29 12.05 4.92
CA GLU A 23 2.60 12.64 5.15
C GLU A 23 2.42 14.05 5.72
N GLU A 24 2.81 14.25 6.99
CA GLU A 24 2.58 15.50 7.71
C GLU A 24 3.48 16.64 7.23
N THR A 25 4.63 16.32 6.63
CA THR A 25 5.64 17.27 6.17
C THR A 25 5.30 17.90 4.82
N THR A 26 4.75 17.13 3.89
CA THR A 26 4.42 17.58 2.52
C THR A 26 2.94 17.89 2.33
N GLY A 27 2.08 17.44 3.26
CA GLY A 27 0.63 17.48 3.11
C GLY A 27 0.10 16.49 2.08
N HIS A 28 0.94 15.63 1.52
CA HIS A 28 0.50 14.59 0.59
C HIS A 28 -0.18 13.44 1.32
N SER A 29 -1.30 13.01 0.77
CA SER A 29 -1.97 11.78 1.18
C SER A 29 -1.96 10.76 0.05
N TRP A 30 -1.79 9.50 0.45
CA TRP A 30 -1.83 8.34 -0.43
C TRP A 30 -2.80 7.33 0.13
N TYR A 31 -3.39 6.54 -0.74
CA TYR A 31 -4.18 5.39 -0.32
C TYR A 31 -3.88 4.19 -1.19
N GLY A 32 -4.18 3.01 -0.68
CA GLY A 32 -3.86 1.79 -1.40
C GLY A 32 -4.55 0.57 -0.83
N TYR A 33 -4.29 -0.55 -1.48
CA TYR A 33 -4.83 -1.84 -1.12
C TYR A 33 -3.73 -2.87 -1.12
N THR A 34 -3.74 -3.77 -0.15
CA THR A 34 -2.87 -4.95 -0.16
C THR A 34 -3.62 -6.22 0.20
N LEU A 35 -3.24 -7.34 -0.41
CA LEU A 35 -3.77 -8.67 -0.07
C LEU A 35 -2.84 -9.36 0.92
N VAL A 36 -3.41 -9.76 2.06
CA VAL A 36 -2.69 -10.39 3.18
C VAL A 36 -3.33 -11.74 3.51
N ASP A 37 -2.55 -12.64 4.06
CA ASP A 37 -3.06 -13.90 4.61
C ASP A 37 -3.73 -13.61 5.97
N PRO A 38 -4.83 -14.31 6.35
CA PRO A 38 -5.40 -14.19 7.69
C PRO A 38 -4.41 -14.46 8.83
N LYS A 39 -3.33 -15.19 8.58
CA LYS A 39 -2.25 -15.45 9.54
C LYS A 39 -1.25 -14.30 9.66
N ASP A 40 -1.27 -13.33 8.74
CA ASP A 40 -0.39 -12.17 8.80
C ASP A 40 -0.76 -11.30 10.01
N THR A 41 0.25 -10.89 10.78
CA THR A 41 0.05 -9.98 11.91
C THR A 41 -0.11 -8.54 11.42
N LEU A 42 -0.87 -7.73 12.18
CA LEU A 42 -1.02 -6.30 11.89
C LEU A 42 0.35 -5.61 11.78
N LYS A 43 1.30 -5.97 12.66
CA LYS A 43 2.67 -5.45 12.63
C LYS A 43 3.36 -5.73 11.29
N SER A 44 3.27 -6.97 10.79
CA SER A 44 3.85 -7.35 9.48
C SER A 44 3.24 -6.53 8.33
N VAL A 45 1.93 -6.33 8.35
CA VAL A 45 1.23 -5.54 7.34
C VAL A 45 1.64 -4.07 7.38
N VAL A 46 1.70 -3.47 8.57
CA VAL A 46 2.15 -2.09 8.76
C VAL A 46 3.59 -1.92 8.29
N SER A 47 4.51 -2.78 8.73
CA SER A 47 5.91 -2.69 8.33
C SER A 47 6.11 -2.86 6.82
N ARG A 48 5.28 -3.66 6.14
CA ARG A 48 5.29 -3.76 4.68
C ARG A 48 4.92 -2.41 4.04
N ILE A 49 3.84 -1.79 4.50
CA ILE A 49 3.39 -0.48 4.03
C ILE A 49 4.47 0.58 4.28
N GLU A 50 5.02 0.64 5.49
CA GLU A 50 6.08 1.59 5.86
C GLU A 50 7.33 1.41 4.99
N ASN A 51 7.76 0.17 4.76
CA ASN A 51 8.92 -0.10 3.92
C ASN A 51 8.70 0.38 2.48
N THR A 52 7.51 0.17 1.92
CA THR A 52 7.19 0.66 0.57
C THR A 52 7.27 2.18 0.48
N PHE A 53 6.80 2.91 1.48
CA PHE A 53 6.85 4.39 1.50
C PHE A 53 8.22 4.96 1.89
N THR A 54 9.03 4.23 2.66
CA THR A 54 10.37 4.66 3.06
C THR A 54 11.40 4.45 1.94
N HIS A 55 11.24 3.38 1.15
CA HIS A 55 12.17 3.04 0.07
C HIS A 55 11.76 3.57 -1.30
N ALA A 56 10.49 3.92 -1.49
CA ALA A 56 10.05 4.57 -2.71
C ALA A 56 10.42 6.05 -2.63
N ASP A 57 11.45 6.43 -3.37
CA ASP A 57 11.80 7.82 -3.62
C ASP A 57 10.52 8.60 -3.97
N ASN A 58 10.24 9.74 -3.33
CA ASN A 58 8.97 10.47 -3.40
C ASN A 58 8.49 10.74 -4.86
N THR A 59 9.44 10.78 -5.80
CA THR A 59 9.21 10.94 -7.24
C THR A 59 8.60 9.71 -7.92
N MET A 60 8.80 8.49 -7.40
CA MET A 60 8.31 7.24 -7.97
C MET A 60 6.87 6.91 -7.54
N LEU A 61 6.45 7.28 -6.33
CA LEU A 61 5.09 6.98 -5.83
C LEU A 61 4.00 7.70 -6.63
N GLY A 62 4.28 8.93 -7.09
CA GLY A 62 3.37 9.68 -7.98
C GLY A 62 3.22 9.07 -9.38
N ARG A 63 4.17 8.23 -9.82
CA ARG A 63 4.13 7.51 -11.10
C ARG A 63 3.61 6.08 -10.95
N ALA A 64 3.75 5.46 -9.77
CA ALA A 64 3.43 4.06 -9.51
C ALA A 64 1.96 3.67 -9.76
N SER A 65 1.02 4.63 -9.65
CA SER A 65 -0.41 4.40 -9.90
C SER A 65 -0.69 3.91 -11.34
N ILE A 66 0.16 4.24 -12.32
CA ILE A 66 0.06 3.76 -13.70
C ILE A 66 1.08 2.64 -13.99
N TYR A 67 2.28 2.69 -13.39
CA TYR A 67 3.31 1.66 -13.62
C TYR A 67 2.93 0.28 -13.11
N ASN A 68 2.05 0.18 -12.10
CA ASN A 68 1.51 -1.10 -11.62
C ASN A 68 0.67 -1.85 -12.68
N LEU A 69 0.21 -1.17 -13.74
CA LEU A 69 -0.51 -1.78 -14.86
C LEU A 69 0.41 -2.22 -16.02
N ILE A 70 1.61 -1.64 -16.16
CA ILE A 70 2.48 -1.82 -17.34
C ILE A 70 3.74 -2.63 -17.03
N SER A 71 4.26 -2.59 -15.79
CA SER A 71 5.51 -3.25 -15.46
C SER A 71 5.28 -4.71 -15.06
N SER A 72 5.29 -5.60 -16.05
CA SER A 72 5.17 -7.05 -15.93
C SER A 72 6.31 -7.74 -15.13
N ASN A 73 7.23 -6.97 -14.53
CA ASN A 73 8.41 -7.49 -13.82
C ASN A 73 8.43 -7.22 -12.30
N TYR A 74 7.48 -6.48 -11.72
CA TYR A 74 7.32 -6.40 -10.26
C TYR A 74 6.38 -7.49 -9.73
N ARG A 75 6.72 -8.75 -10.01
CA ARG A 75 6.04 -9.97 -9.51
C ARG A 75 6.32 -10.22 -8.01
N LYS A 76 5.97 -9.30 -7.10
CA LYS A 76 5.94 -9.70 -5.67
C LYS A 76 5.11 -8.85 -4.70
N GLU A 77 4.65 -7.68 -5.07
CA GLU A 77 3.87 -6.88 -4.13
C GLU A 77 2.40 -6.93 -4.53
N ASN A 78 1.62 -7.70 -3.76
CA ASN A 78 0.16 -7.62 -3.79
C ASN A 78 -0.27 -6.26 -3.19
N MET A 79 0.23 -5.15 -3.70
CA MET A 79 0.02 -3.81 -3.17
C MET A 79 -0.21 -2.83 -4.32
N MET A 80 -1.32 -2.11 -4.25
CA MET A 80 -1.65 -1.02 -5.17
C MET A 80 -1.64 0.28 -4.38
N ILE A 81 -1.04 1.34 -4.93
CA ILE A 81 -0.90 2.66 -4.30
C ILE A 81 -1.40 3.72 -5.28
N PHE A 82 -2.14 4.69 -4.74
CA PHE A 82 -2.74 5.80 -5.45
C PHE A 82 -2.51 7.10 -4.68
N ARG A 83 -2.44 8.22 -5.41
CA ARG A 83 -2.43 9.54 -4.81
C ARG A 83 -3.84 9.96 -4.43
N ASP A 84 -4.01 10.43 -3.20
CA ASP A 84 -5.26 11.05 -2.74
C ASP A 84 -5.22 12.50 -3.25
N ASN A 85 -6.28 12.91 -3.98
CA ASN A 85 -6.37 14.23 -4.61
C ASN A 85 -6.68 15.34 -3.61
#